data_AF-A0A532CGZ6-F1
#
_entry.id   AF-A0A532CGZ6-F1
#
_cell.length_a   1.000
_cell.length_b   1.000
_cell.length_c   1.000
_cell.angle_alpha   90.00
_cell.angle_beta   90.00
_cell.angle_gamma   90.00
#
_symmetry.space_group_name_H-M   'P 1'
#
loop_
_entity.id
_entity.type
_entity.pdbx_description
1 polymer ?
#
loop_
_entity_poly.entity_id
_entity_poly.type
_entity_poly.pdbx_seq_one_letter_code
_entity_poly.pdbx_strand_id
1 'polypeptide(L)'
;MSSITGQVLLREPPRVLQLLAYVNGTIIETIPQQGVVVETTCSLVQGIFGIGGETSGEIVMAVKGPDEALTAGHFTSAMKDKVVVGGSFLSAEAMTQAKAVGVAGLVVGGIHDEDLRALLGYDLGVAITGTEQVGFTLILTEGFGTIPMAAKTFKLLSSHVGQKASISGATQIRAGVIRPEIIIPQEHTSSKRAAQSQREGIRLGDPVRIIRDPMFGRIGEVSALPSGLTKIPTESEVRVLEVKFADGKKAVIPRTNIEVIEGA
;
A
#
# COMPACT_ATOMS: atom_id res chain seq x y z
N MET A 1 -41.30 17.72 -12.66
CA MET A 1 -41.54 17.65 -14.12
C MET A 1 -40.71 18.74 -14.78
N SER A 2 -39.86 18.39 -15.73
CA SER A 2 -39.28 19.39 -16.63
C SER A 2 -40.42 20.01 -17.45
N SER A 3 -40.59 21.34 -17.39
CA SER A 3 -41.60 22.06 -18.17
C SER A 3 -41.28 22.10 -19.68
N ILE A 4 -40.12 21.57 -20.09
CA ILE A 4 -39.64 21.61 -21.49
C ILE A 4 -39.73 20.22 -22.16
N THR A 5 -39.50 19.12 -21.42
CA THR A 5 -39.43 17.77 -22.02
C THR A 5 -40.48 16.79 -21.47
N GLY A 6 -41.27 17.17 -20.45
CA GLY A 6 -42.27 16.29 -19.85
C GLY A 6 -41.72 15.10 -19.07
N GLN A 7 -40.41 15.06 -18.81
CA GLN A 7 -39.77 13.94 -18.11
C GLN A 7 -39.87 14.07 -16.58
N VAL A 8 -40.08 12.92 -15.93
CA VAL A 8 -40.02 12.71 -14.48
C VAL A 8 -38.98 11.62 -14.22
N LEU A 9 -37.94 11.95 -13.44
CA LEU A 9 -36.97 10.97 -12.95
C LEU A 9 -37.38 10.58 -11.52
N LEU A 10 -37.81 9.34 -11.34
CA LEU A 10 -38.06 8.77 -10.01
C LEU A 10 -36.78 8.07 -9.54
N ARG A 11 -36.20 8.51 -8.43
CA ARG A 11 -35.04 7.87 -7.82
C ARG A 11 -35.51 7.04 -6.63
N GLU A 12 -35.22 5.75 -6.64
CA GLU A 12 -35.46 4.89 -5.48
C GLU A 12 -34.65 5.38 -4.26
N PRO A 13 -35.14 5.15 -3.03
CA PRO A 13 -34.36 5.40 -1.83
C PRO A 13 -33.01 4.66 -1.90
N PRO A 14 -31.91 5.27 -1.41
CA PRO A 14 -30.61 4.61 -1.43
C PRO A 14 -30.65 3.30 -0.65
N ARG A 15 -30.05 2.25 -1.22
CA ARG A 15 -29.88 0.98 -0.52
C ARG A 15 -28.78 1.11 0.53
N VAL A 16 -29.11 0.79 1.78
CA VAL A 16 -28.13 0.73 2.87
C VAL A 16 -27.30 -0.54 2.70
N LEU A 17 -25.98 -0.37 2.59
CA LEU A 17 -25.02 -1.47 2.56
C LEU A 17 -24.33 -1.57 3.92
N GLN A 18 -24.33 -2.77 4.50
CA GLN A 18 -23.55 -3.05 5.71
C GLN A 18 -22.15 -3.49 5.27
N LEU A 19 -21.14 -2.75 5.72
CA LEU A 19 -19.74 -3.03 5.46
C LEU A 19 -19.05 -3.36 6.79
N LEU A 20 -18.05 -4.23 6.74
CA LEU A 20 -17.14 -4.40 7.85
C LEU A 20 -16.28 -3.14 7.97
N ALA A 21 -15.92 -2.74 9.19
CA ALA A 21 -15.05 -1.58 9.43
C ALA A 21 -13.64 -1.73 8.85
N TYR A 22 -13.32 -2.93 8.34
CA TYR A 22 -12.06 -3.36 7.74
C TYR A 22 -10.88 -3.39 8.73
N VAL A 23 -10.71 -2.40 9.60
CA VAL A 23 -9.65 -2.34 10.62
C VAL A 23 -10.21 -2.18 12.03
N ASN A 24 -9.48 -2.70 13.02
CA ASN A 24 -9.76 -2.39 14.42
C ASN A 24 -9.24 -0.99 14.75
N GLY A 25 -10.03 -0.19 15.46
CA GLY A 25 -9.63 1.16 15.86
C GLY A 25 -10.67 1.88 16.71
N THR A 26 -10.47 3.17 16.92
CA THR A 26 -11.36 4.06 17.65
C THR A 26 -12.26 4.82 16.68
N ILE A 27 -13.57 4.83 16.93
CA ILE A 27 -14.49 5.68 16.16
C ILE A 27 -14.29 7.13 16.61
N ILE A 28 -13.80 7.99 15.71
CA ILE A 28 -13.55 9.41 16.01
C ILE A 28 -14.65 10.32 15.46
N GLU A 29 -15.44 9.85 14.50
CA GLU A 29 -16.53 10.60 13.89
C GLU A 29 -17.65 9.66 13.41
N THR A 30 -18.89 10.09 13.55
CA THR A 30 -20.05 9.43 12.94
C THR A 30 -20.62 10.31 11.83
N ILE A 31 -20.76 9.76 10.63
CA ILE A 31 -21.34 10.45 9.48
C ILE A 31 -22.79 9.96 9.33
N PRO A 32 -23.80 10.80 9.68
CA PRO A 32 -25.19 10.38 9.72
C PRO A 32 -25.64 9.72 8.40
N GLN A 33 -26.23 8.54 8.51
CA GLN A 33 -26.75 7.75 7.38
C GLN A 33 -25.69 7.29 6.34
N GLN A 34 -24.39 7.48 6.61
CA GLN A 34 -23.31 7.11 5.68
C GLN A 34 -22.29 6.16 6.30
N GLY A 35 -21.83 6.41 7.54
CA GLY A 35 -20.79 5.57 8.15
C GLY A 35 -20.11 6.18 9.36
N VAL A 36 -18.88 5.73 9.61
CA VAL A 36 -18.04 6.19 10.72
C VAL A 36 -16.60 6.36 10.22
N VAL A 37 -15.85 7.26 10.86
CA VAL A 37 -14.40 7.37 10.66
C VAL A 37 -13.70 6.58 11.77
N VAL A 38 -12.89 5.59 11.38
CA VAL A 38 -12.11 4.75 12.29
C VAL A 38 -10.66 5.21 12.28
N GLU A 39 -10.14 5.63 13.43
CA GLU A 39 -8.73 5.95 13.62
C GLU A 39 -8.00 4.75 14.23
N THR A 40 -6.85 4.39 13.66
CA THR A 40 -6.02 3.28 14.18
C THR A 40 -4.54 3.59 14.00
N THR A 41 -3.72 3.11 14.95
CA THR A 41 -2.26 3.07 14.77
C THR A 41 -1.91 1.67 14.32
N CYS A 42 -1.20 1.55 13.19
CA CYS A 42 -0.95 0.27 12.56
C CYS A 42 0.41 0.23 11.87
N SER A 43 0.88 -0.99 11.62
CA SER A 43 1.88 -1.25 10.58
C SER A 43 1.17 -1.33 9.24
N LEU A 44 1.67 -0.60 8.24
CA LEU A 44 1.15 -0.61 6.87
C LEU A 44 2.21 -1.13 5.91
N VAL A 45 1.86 -2.11 5.09
CA VAL A 45 2.65 -2.56 3.94
C VAL A 45 1.82 -2.35 2.68
N GLN A 46 2.39 -1.67 1.69
CA GLN A 46 1.78 -1.52 0.37
C GLN A 46 2.47 -2.47 -0.61
N GLY A 47 1.69 -3.33 -1.25
CA GLY A 47 2.16 -4.14 -2.36
C GLY A 47 2.15 -3.34 -3.66
N ILE A 48 2.74 -3.92 -4.71
CA ILE A 48 2.73 -3.30 -6.03
C ILE A 48 1.53 -3.73 -6.87
N PHE A 49 1.03 -4.94 -6.64
CA PHE A 49 -0.03 -5.57 -7.41
C PHE A 49 -0.72 -6.64 -6.57
N GLY A 50 -2.02 -6.79 -6.74
CA GLY A 50 -2.82 -7.79 -6.06
C GLY A 50 -4.10 -8.09 -6.80
N ILE A 51 -4.79 -9.14 -6.35
CA ILE A 51 -6.13 -9.53 -6.81
C ILE A 51 -6.95 -10.04 -5.63
N GLY A 52 -8.26 -10.08 -5.80
CA GLY A 52 -9.18 -10.45 -4.73
C GLY A 52 -9.44 -9.28 -3.76
N GLY A 53 -10.61 -9.32 -3.13
CA GLY A 53 -11.12 -8.21 -2.34
C GLY A 53 -10.50 -8.08 -0.96
N GLU A 54 -11.21 -7.35 -0.12
CA GLU A 54 -10.88 -7.18 1.30
C GLU A 54 -11.11 -8.50 2.06
N THR A 55 -10.14 -8.87 2.90
CA THR A 55 -10.27 -9.98 3.85
C THR A 55 -9.42 -9.72 5.08
N SER A 56 -9.51 -10.61 6.07
CA SER A 56 -8.69 -10.52 7.28
C SER A 56 -8.33 -11.91 7.79
N GLY A 57 -7.18 -12.03 8.44
CA GLY A 57 -6.71 -13.28 9.03
C GLY A 57 -5.47 -13.09 9.89
N GLU A 58 -5.14 -14.11 10.67
CA GLU A 58 -3.90 -14.14 11.44
C GLU A 58 -2.69 -14.29 10.51
N ILE A 59 -1.62 -13.54 10.74
CA ILE A 59 -0.38 -13.65 9.97
C ILE A 59 0.37 -14.92 10.35
N VAL A 60 0.77 -15.69 9.34
CA VAL A 60 1.72 -16.81 9.48
C VAL A 60 2.81 -16.75 8.42
N MET A 61 4.04 -17.06 8.79
CA MET A 61 5.15 -17.23 7.84
C MET A 61 5.16 -18.68 7.37
N ALA A 62 5.06 -18.90 6.05
CA ALA A 62 5.17 -20.24 5.48
C ALA A 62 6.61 -20.63 5.14
N VAL A 63 7.50 -19.65 5.02
CA VAL A 63 8.93 -19.82 4.69
C VAL A 63 9.82 -19.16 5.74
N LYS A 64 11.12 -19.48 5.74
CA LYS A 64 12.10 -18.96 6.70
C LYS A 64 12.83 -17.73 6.20
N GLY A 65 12.94 -17.56 4.88
CA GLY A 65 13.71 -16.48 4.25
C GLY A 65 12.93 -15.70 3.20
N PRO A 66 13.30 -14.43 2.95
CA PRO A 66 12.69 -13.59 1.92
C PRO A 66 12.95 -14.09 0.49
N ASP A 67 14.00 -14.87 0.29
CA ASP A 67 14.45 -15.46 -0.98
C ASP A 67 13.84 -16.85 -1.25
N GLU A 68 13.18 -17.44 -0.25
CA GLU A 68 12.62 -18.79 -0.34
C GLU A 68 11.29 -18.80 -1.10
N ALA A 69 11.13 -19.74 -2.03
CA ALA A 69 9.91 -19.90 -2.80
C ALA A 69 8.81 -20.61 -1.98
N LEU A 70 7.58 -20.10 -2.04
CA LEU A 70 6.42 -20.69 -1.40
C LEU A 70 5.85 -21.82 -2.29
N THR A 71 6.27 -23.04 -2.00
CA THR A 71 5.81 -24.25 -2.71
C THR A 71 4.55 -24.87 -2.09
N ALA A 72 3.88 -25.77 -2.84
CA ALA A 72 2.67 -26.47 -2.39
C ALA A 72 2.85 -27.23 -1.06
N GLY A 73 4.06 -27.76 -0.80
CA GLY A 73 4.36 -28.53 0.42
C GLY A 73 4.35 -27.71 1.72
N HIS A 74 4.38 -26.38 1.64
CA HIS A 74 4.32 -25.50 2.82
C HIS A 74 2.90 -25.35 3.36
N PHE A 75 1.87 -25.60 2.54
CA PHE A 75 0.48 -25.37 2.93
C PHE A 75 -0.04 -26.51 3.79
N THR A 76 -0.51 -26.16 4.98
CA THR A 76 -1.10 -27.11 5.94
C THR A 76 -2.51 -26.66 6.31
N SER A 77 -3.33 -27.58 6.83
CA SER A 77 -4.70 -27.27 7.26
C SER A 77 -4.77 -26.19 8.35
N ALA A 78 -3.70 -25.99 9.12
CA ALA A 78 -3.61 -24.94 10.13
C ALA A 78 -3.55 -23.51 9.55
N MET A 79 -3.34 -23.37 8.24
CA MET A 79 -3.31 -22.09 7.53
C MET A 79 -4.68 -21.65 6.99
N LYS A 80 -5.73 -22.45 7.22
CA LYS A 80 -7.09 -22.08 6.85
C LYS A 80 -7.49 -20.75 7.51
N ASP A 81 -8.12 -19.86 6.75
CA ASP A 81 -8.57 -18.53 7.16
C ASP A 81 -7.42 -17.59 7.63
N LYS A 82 -6.16 -17.93 7.34
CA LYS A 82 -4.97 -17.14 7.70
C LYS A 82 -4.41 -16.34 6.53
N VAL A 83 -3.65 -15.30 6.85
CA VAL A 83 -2.82 -14.55 5.89
C VAL A 83 -1.44 -15.19 5.87
N VAL A 84 -1.13 -15.91 4.80
CA VAL A 84 0.11 -16.66 4.65
C VAL A 84 1.14 -15.83 3.91
N VAL A 85 2.29 -15.63 4.54
CA VAL A 85 3.42 -14.86 4.00
C VAL A 85 4.49 -15.82 3.50
N GLY A 86 4.82 -15.71 2.22
CA GLY A 86 5.93 -16.40 1.56
C GLY A 86 7.17 -15.52 1.43
N GLY A 87 8.10 -15.96 0.57
CA GLY A 87 9.34 -15.24 0.26
C GLY A 87 9.32 -14.71 -1.17
N SER A 88 10.12 -15.32 -2.05
CA SER A 88 10.43 -14.76 -3.38
C SER A 88 9.41 -15.05 -4.47
N PHE A 89 8.72 -16.18 -4.39
CA PHE A 89 7.94 -16.70 -5.51
C PHE A 89 6.79 -17.61 -5.07
N LEU A 90 5.72 -17.64 -5.86
CA LEU A 90 4.57 -18.53 -5.69
C LEU A 90 4.14 -19.09 -7.06
N SER A 91 4.14 -20.42 -7.20
CA SER A 91 3.75 -21.12 -8.43
C SER A 91 2.23 -21.37 -8.52
N ALA A 92 1.71 -21.66 -9.72
CA ALA A 92 0.31 -22.08 -9.91
C ALA A 92 -0.09 -23.31 -9.08
N GLU A 93 0.81 -24.28 -8.92
CA GLU A 93 0.59 -25.47 -8.07
C GLU A 93 0.38 -25.08 -6.62
N ALA A 94 1.21 -24.16 -6.11
CA ALA A 94 1.12 -23.63 -4.76
C ALA A 94 -0.16 -22.80 -4.55
N MET A 95 -0.57 -22.00 -5.54
CA MET A 95 -1.87 -21.29 -5.52
C MET A 95 -3.05 -22.26 -5.45
N THR A 96 -2.99 -23.36 -6.22
CA THR A 96 -4.03 -24.39 -6.22
C THR A 96 -4.15 -25.04 -4.84
N GLN A 97 -3.01 -25.36 -4.23
CA GLN A 97 -2.99 -25.92 -2.88
C GLN A 97 -3.48 -24.91 -1.82
N ALA A 98 -3.11 -23.64 -1.93
CA ALA A 98 -3.59 -22.58 -1.06
C ALA A 98 -5.12 -22.45 -1.09
N LYS A 99 -5.70 -22.51 -2.31
CA LYS A 99 -7.15 -22.52 -2.52
C LYS A 99 -7.82 -23.75 -1.89
N ALA A 100 -7.20 -24.93 -2.02
CA ALA A 100 -7.72 -26.16 -1.43
C ALA A 100 -7.70 -26.15 0.11
N VAL A 101 -6.67 -25.55 0.72
CA VAL A 101 -6.59 -25.34 2.17
C VAL A 101 -7.62 -24.30 2.66
N GLY A 102 -7.96 -23.32 1.82
CA GLY A 102 -8.85 -22.22 2.18
C GLY A 102 -8.13 -21.16 2.99
N VAL A 103 -6.93 -20.76 2.57
CA VAL A 103 -6.23 -19.60 3.16
C VAL A 103 -7.03 -18.32 2.90
N ALA A 104 -7.01 -17.35 3.83
CA ALA A 104 -7.68 -16.07 3.60
C ALA A 104 -6.90 -15.22 2.60
N GLY A 105 -5.57 -15.20 2.70
CA GLY A 105 -4.73 -14.45 1.78
C GLY A 105 -3.29 -14.93 1.67
N LEU A 106 -2.63 -14.47 0.62
CA LEU A 106 -1.25 -14.78 0.25
C LEU A 106 -0.47 -13.49 0.04
N VAL A 107 0.71 -13.39 0.66
CA VAL A 107 1.64 -12.27 0.49
C VAL A 107 2.99 -12.81 0.06
N VAL A 108 3.46 -12.46 -1.14
CA VAL A 108 4.72 -12.98 -1.71
C VAL A 108 5.46 -11.91 -2.49
N GLY A 109 6.76 -12.12 -2.74
CA GLY A 109 7.59 -11.22 -3.53
C GLY A 109 7.10 -11.12 -4.98
N GLY A 110 6.93 -12.27 -5.63
CA GLY A 110 6.34 -12.29 -6.97
C GLY A 110 5.73 -13.60 -7.45
N ILE A 111 5.18 -13.54 -8.67
CA ILE A 111 4.56 -14.66 -9.42
C ILE A 111 4.88 -14.51 -10.91
N HIS A 112 4.70 -15.55 -11.71
CA HIS A 112 4.71 -15.36 -13.17
C HIS A 112 3.34 -14.93 -13.67
N ASP A 113 3.33 -14.17 -14.75
CA ASP A 113 2.11 -13.69 -15.41
C ASP A 113 1.27 -14.85 -15.97
N GLU A 114 1.92 -15.94 -16.38
CA GLU A 114 1.24 -17.18 -16.81
C GLU A 114 0.49 -17.88 -15.66
N ASP A 115 1.06 -17.87 -14.44
CA ASP A 115 0.43 -18.44 -13.26
C ASP A 115 -0.82 -17.62 -12.87
N LEU A 116 -0.72 -16.29 -12.99
CA LEU A 116 -1.85 -15.39 -12.77
C LEU A 116 -2.99 -15.66 -13.76
N ARG A 117 -2.68 -15.78 -15.06
CA ARG A 117 -3.67 -16.13 -16.08
C ARG A 117 -4.32 -17.48 -15.79
N ALA A 118 -3.54 -18.48 -15.39
CA ALA A 118 -4.06 -19.80 -15.04
C ALA A 118 -5.00 -19.74 -13.84
N LEU A 119 -4.70 -18.91 -12.84
CA LEU A 119 -5.55 -18.69 -11.67
C LEU A 119 -6.86 -17.97 -12.01
N LEU A 120 -6.81 -16.96 -12.87
CA LEU A 120 -7.97 -16.14 -13.25
C LEU A 120 -8.86 -16.80 -14.31
N GLY A 121 -8.26 -17.57 -15.22
CA GLY A 121 -8.92 -18.11 -16.41
C GLY A 121 -9.08 -17.10 -17.56
N TYR A 122 -8.49 -15.90 -17.45
CA TYR A 122 -8.52 -14.86 -18.48
C TYR A 122 -7.34 -13.88 -18.33
N ASP A 123 -7.12 -13.05 -19.35
CA ASP A 123 -6.10 -12.00 -19.34
C ASP A 123 -6.55 -10.75 -18.58
N LEU A 124 -5.74 -10.33 -17.61
CA LEU A 124 -5.97 -9.10 -16.86
C LEU A 124 -5.53 -7.88 -17.69
N GLY A 125 -6.41 -7.39 -18.58
CA GLY A 125 -6.05 -6.36 -19.57
C GLY A 125 -5.76 -4.97 -18.99
N VAL A 126 -6.66 -4.43 -18.16
CA VAL A 126 -6.45 -3.20 -17.40
C VAL A 126 -6.32 -3.60 -15.94
N ALA A 127 -5.20 -3.29 -15.29
CA ALA A 127 -4.96 -3.62 -13.88
C ALA A 127 -5.85 -2.78 -12.94
N ILE A 128 -7.15 -3.07 -13.00
CA ILE A 128 -8.21 -2.72 -12.07
C ILE A 128 -8.65 -4.04 -11.48
N THR A 129 -8.28 -4.30 -10.23
CA THR A 129 -8.49 -5.57 -9.55
C THR A 129 -9.15 -5.35 -8.19
N GLY A 130 -9.41 -6.44 -7.47
CA GLY A 130 -10.01 -6.43 -6.14
C GLY A 130 -11.42 -7.02 -6.10
N THR A 131 -11.92 -7.51 -7.23
CA THR A 131 -13.26 -8.13 -7.32
C THR A 131 -13.21 -9.59 -7.75
N GLU A 132 -12.03 -10.08 -8.13
CA GLU A 132 -11.79 -11.43 -8.59
C GLU A 132 -12.09 -12.45 -7.48
N GLN A 133 -12.85 -13.49 -7.82
CA GLN A 133 -13.25 -14.53 -6.88
C GLN A 133 -12.34 -15.75 -7.00
N VAL A 134 -11.06 -15.57 -6.68
CA VAL A 134 -10.05 -16.64 -6.82
C VAL A 134 -9.95 -17.56 -5.60
N GLY A 135 -10.61 -17.21 -4.49
CA GLY A 135 -10.68 -17.99 -3.25
C GLY A 135 -9.79 -17.49 -2.11
N PHE A 136 -8.93 -16.50 -2.39
CA PHE A 136 -8.08 -15.80 -1.42
C PHE A 136 -7.73 -14.40 -1.97
N THR A 137 -7.21 -13.53 -1.11
CA THR A 137 -6.61 -12.27 -1.54
C THR A 137 -5.11 -12.45 -1.77
N LEU A 138 -4.61 -12.04 -2.94
CA LEU A 138 -3.18 -12.16 -3.28
C LEU A 138 -2.54 -10.77 -3.35
N ILE A 139 -1.39 -10.62 -2.71
CA ILE A 139 -0.59 -9.39 -2.72
C ILE A 139 0.85 -9.72 -3.10
N LEU A 140 1.35 -9.02 -4.12
CA LEU A 140 2.74 -9.06 -4.56
C LEU A 140 3.46 -7.83 -4.02
N THR A 141 4.59 -8.04 -3.32
CA THR A 141 5.38 -6.92 -2.79
C THR A 141 6.38 -6.39 -3.80
N GLU A 142 6.90 -7.24 -4.71
CA GLU A 142 7.96 -6.85 -5.67
C GLU A 142 7.54 -7.02 -7.14
N GLY A 143 6.56 -7.88 -7.45
CA GLY A 143 5.89 -7.91 -8.75
C GLY A 143 5.93 -9.23 -9.51
N PHE A 144 6.10 -9.15 -10.82
CA PHE A 144 6.08 -10.32 -11.70
C PHE A 144 7.49 -10.87 -11.90
N GLY A 145 7.67 -12.16 -11.64
CA GLY A 145 8.94 -12.88 -11.64
C GLY A 145 9.23 -13.55 -10.29
N THR A 146 10.36 -14.26 -10.22
CA THR A 146 10.93 -14.74 -8.96
C THR A 146 11.77 -13.63 -8.35
N ILE A 147 11.19 -12.89 -7.40
CA ILE A 147 11.82 -11.70 -6.82
C ILE A 147 11.77 -11.81 -5.29
N PRO A 148 12.91 -11.91 -4.60
CA PRO A 148 12.95 -11.93 -3.15
C PRO A 148 12.21 -10.75 -2.53
N MET A 149 11.32 -11.02 -1.58
CA MET A 149 10.65 -9.97 -0.81
C MET A 149 11.70 -9.08 -0.14
N ALA A 150 11.50 -7.77 -0.13
CA ALA A 150 12.42 -6.88 0.58
C ALA A 150 12.60 -7.32 2.04
N ALA A 151 13.86 -7.46 2.49
CA ALA A 151 14.18 -7.96 3.83
C ALA A 151 13.50 -7.18 4.97
N LYS A 152 13.30 -5.86 4.78
CA LYS A 152 12.56 -5.00 5.72
C LYS A 152 11.09 -5.41 5.82
N THR A 153 10.42 -5.66 4.69
CA THR A 153 9.02 -6.11 4.62
C THR A 153 8.86 -7.49 5.24
N PHE A 154 9.73 -8.43 4.88
CA PHE A 154 9.71 -9.78 5.46
C PHE A 154 9.89 -9.75 6.98
N LYS A 155 10.85 -8.95 7.47
CA LYS A 155 11.08 -8.77 8.91
C LYS A 155 9.88 -8.13 9.62
N LEU A 156 9.24 -7.14 9.00
CA LEU A 156 8.05 -6.48 9.54
C LEU A 156 6.88 -7.47 9.67
N LEU A 157 6.60 -8.25 8.62
CA LEU A 157 5.51 -9.24 8.67
C LEU A 157 5.83 -10.36 9.67
N SER A 158 7.09 -10.80 9.73
CA SER A 158 7.55 -11.80 10.70
C SER A 158 7.39 -11.34 12.15
N SER A 159 7.57 -10.05 12.45
CA SER A 159 7.37 -9.53 13.81
C SER A 159 5.91 -9.46 14.25
N HIS A 160 4.96 -9.69 13.33
CA HIS A 160 3.52 -9.65 13.58
C HIS A 160 2.84 -11.03 13.41
N VAL A 161 3.61 -12.13 13.38
CA VAL A 161 3.06 -13.49 13.39
C VAL A 161 2.11 -13.66 14.57
N GLY A 162 0.95 -14.28 14.33
CA GLY A 162 -0.09 -14.46 15.34
C GLY A 162 -1.03 -13.26 15.50
N GLN A 163 -0.73 -12.11 14.89
CA GLN A 163 -1.61 -10.94 14.92
C GLN A 163 -2.55 -10.95 13.72
N LYS A 164 -3.73 -10.35 13.92
CA LYS A 164 -4.72 -10.20 12.86
C LYS A 164 -4.32 -9.06 11.91
N ALA A 165 -4.29 -9.35 10.62
CA ALA A 165 -4.11 -8.38 9.56
C ALA A 165 -5.40 -8.25 8.73
N SER A 166 -5.64 -7.03 8.26
CA SER A 166 -6.63 -6.71 7.23
C SER A 166 -5.89 -6.48 5.93
N ILE A 167 -6.33 -7.13 4.85
CA ILE A 167 -5.64 -7.07 3.57
C ILE A 167 -6.63 -6.78 2.44
N SER A 168 -6.17 -6.08 1.42
CA SER A 168 -6.91 -5.84 0.19
C SER A 168 -6.00 -6.05 -1.00
N GLY A 169 -6.45 -6.86 -1.95
CA GLY A 169 -5.75 -7.08 -3.22
C GLY A 169 -6.08 -6.02 -4.27
N ALA A 170 -6.95 -5.07 -3.97
CA ALA A 170 -7.39 -4.06 -4.94
C ALA A 170 -6.21 -3.26 -5.49
N THR A 171 -6.02 -3.32 -6.80
CA THR A 171 -4.98 -2.59 -7.53
C THR A 171 -5.63 -1.77 -8.62
N GLN A 172 -5.26 -0.49 -8.69
CA GLN A 172 -5.70 0.41 -9.75
C GLN A 172 -4.56 1.32 -10.16
N ILE A 173 -4.14 1.22 -11.43
CA ILE A 173 -2.98 1.97 -11.94
C ILE A 173 -3.35 3.27 -12.67
N ARG A 174 -4.64 3.48 -13.00
CA ARG A 174 -5.16 4.64 -13.75
C ARG A 174 -6.37 5.23 -13.04
N ALA A 175 -6.56 6.56 -13.15
CA ALA A 175 -7.70 7.29 -12.59
C ALA A 175 -7.92 7.10 -11.08
N GLY A 176 -6.96 7.57 -10.25
CA GLY A 176 -6.94 7.32 -8.81
C GLY A 176 -6.16 6.04 -8.53
N VAL A 177 -4.88 6.19 -8.17
CA VAL A 177 -3.99 5.05 -7.94
C VAL A 177 -4.39 4.35 -6.64
N ILE A 178 -4.72 3.07 -6.71
CA ILE A 178 -4.97 2.20 -5.56
C ILE A 178 -3.90 1.12 -5.58
N ARG A 179 -3.30 0.87 -4.42
CA ARG A 179 -2.33 -0.20 -4.22
C ARG A 179 -2.92 -1.22 -3.25
N PRO A 180 -2.60 -2.50 -3.43
CA PRO A 180 -2.95 -3.50 -2.45
C PRO A 180 -2.21 -3.19 -1.15
N GLU A 181 -2.82 -3.55 -0.04
CA GLU A 181 -2.34 -3.16 1.27
C GLU A 181 -2.54 -4.26 2.32
N ILE A 182 -1.68 -4.22 3.33
CA ILE A 182 -1.72 -5.05 4.51
C ILE A 182 -1.65 -4.10 5.70
N ILE A 183 -2.70 -4.11 6.50
CA ILE A 183 -2.84 -3.29 7.70
C ILE A 183 -2.84 -4.21 8.91
N ILE A 184 -1.91 -3.95 9.83
CA ILE A 184 -1.79 -4.69 11.08
C ILE A 184 -1.99 -3.69 12.23
N PRO A 185 -3.21 -3.62 12.79
CA PRO A 185 -3.49 -2.71 13.91
C PRO A 185 -2.61 -3.05 15.10
N GLN A 186 -2.01 -2.03 15.72
CA GLN A 186 -1.34 -2.22 17.00
C GLN A 186 -2.40 -2.46 18.06
N GLU A 187 -2.24 -3.51 18.86
CA GLU A 187 -3.08 -3.68 20.04
C GLU A 187 -2.89 -2.48 20.96
N HIS A 188 -4.00 -1.82 21.32
CA HIS A 188 -4.02 -0.74 22.29
C HIS A 188 -3.65 -1.29 23.67
N THR A 189 -2.37 -1.59 23.88
CA THR A 189 -1.79 -1.44 25.21
C THR A 189 -1.91 0.04 25.53
N SER A 190 -2.55 0.36 26.65
CA SER A 190 -2.61 1.69 27.24
C SER A 190 -1.21 2.16 27.67
N SER A 191 -0.26 2.19 26.75
CA SER A 191 1.04 2.79 26.90
C SER A 191 0.92 4.21 26.34
N LYS A 192 1.26 5.16 27.22
CA LYS A 192 1.28 6.60 26.98
C LYS A 192 1.65 6.88 25.53
N ARG A 193 0.89 7.79 24.86
CA ARG A 193 1.35 8.53 23.68
C ARG A 193 2.85 8.79 23.87
N ALA A 194 3.70 7.97 23.26
CA ALA A 194 5.03 8.41 22.95
C ALA A 194 4.73 9.57 22.02
N ALA A 195 5.07 10.78 22.45
CA ALA A 195 5.08 11.92 21.56
C ALA A 195 6.08 11.55 20.47
N GLN A 196 5.62 10.86 19.43
CA GLN A 196 6.29 10.83 18.16
C GLN A 196 6.37 12.30 17.80
N SER A 197 7.57 12.85 17.92
CA SER A 197 7.88 14.11 17.30
C SER A 197 7.60 13.90 15.82
N GLN A 198 6.39 14.24 15.37
CA GLN A 198 6.16 14.60 13.98
C GLN A 198 7.27 15.58 13.66
N ARG A 199 8.22 15.19 12.81
CA ARG A 199 9.13 16.18 12.24
C ARG A 199 8.23 17.07 11.38
N GLU A 200 7.83 18.18 11.96
CA GLU A 200 7.16 19.27 11.26
C GLU A 200 8.08 19.77 10.13
N GLY A 201 7.90 19.21 8.94
CA GLY A 201 8.47 19.70 7.69
C GLY A 201 9.99 19.52 7.51
N ILE A 202 10.43 19.91 6.31
CA ILE A 202 11.83 19.98 5.88
C ILE A 202 12.55 21.06 6.71
N ARG A 203 13.71 20.72 7.28
CA ARG A 203 14.57 21.61 8.06
C ARG A 203 15.85 21.93 7.32
N LEU A 204 16.52 23.00 7.76
CA LEU A 204 17.89 23.26 7.33
C LEU A 204 18.79 22.10 7.74
N GLY A 205 19.64 21.65 6.83
CA GLY A 205 20.52 20.51 7.04
C GLY A 205 19.94 19.16 6.65
N ASP A 206 18.65 19.08 6.27
CA ASP A 206 18.07 17.81 5.85
C ASP A 206 18.68 17.35 4.51
N PRO A 207 19.07 16.07 4.38
CA PRO A 207 19.50 15.52 3.11
C PRO A 207 18.29 15.32 2.19
N VAL A 208 18.40 15.79 0.95
CA VAL A 208 17.31 15.75 -0.03
C VAL A 208 17.82 15.22 -1.37
N ARG A 209 17.00 14.43 -2.05
CA ARG A 209 17.23 14.01 -3.44
C ARG A 209 16.29 14.76 -4.36
N ILE A 210 16.81 15.18 -5.50
CA ILE A 210 16.01 15.84 -6.54
C ILE A 210 15.30 14.78 -7.38
N ILE A 211 13.99 14.92 -7.54
CA ILE A 211 13.14 13.95 -8.24
C ILE A 211 12.60 14.48 -9.58
N ARG A 212 13.12 15.61 -10.08
CA ARG A 212 12.79 16.16 -11.40
C ARG A 212 14.00 16.76 -12.14
N ASP A 213 13.93 16.78 -13.46
CA ASP A 213 14.86 17.52 -14.32
C ASP A 213 14.92 19.02 -13.98
N PRO A 214 16.06 19.69 -14.23
CA PRO A 214 17.26 19.20 -14.92
C PRO A 214 18.28 18.50 -14.00
N MET A 215 17.97 18.32 -12.72
CA MET A 215 18.92 17.86 -11.70
C MET A 215 18.51 16.52 -11.08
N PHE A 216 17.70 15.73 -11.79
CA PHE A 216 17.14 14.47 -11.32
C PHE A 216 18.24 13.55 -10.75
N GLY A 217 17.97 12.95 -9.59
CA GLY A 217 18.85 12.02 -8.90
C GLY A 217 19.98 12.65 -8.09
N ARG A 218 20.27 13.96 -8.25
CA ARG A 218 21.31 14.63 -7.44
C ARG A 218 20.87 14.74 -5.98
N ILE A 219 21.82 14.51 -5.08
CA ILE A 219 21.63 14.62 -3.63
C ILE A 219 22.38 15.85 -3.11
N GLY A 220 21.73 16.58 -2.22
CA GLY A 220 22.35 17.69 -1.50
C GLY A 220 21.67 17.93 -0.16
N GLU A 221 22.08 19.00 0.50
CA GLU A 221 21.63 19.38 1.83
C GLU A 221 20.86 20.70 1.77
N VAL A 222 19.76 20.82 2.51
CA VAL A 222 18.96 22.04 2.53
C VAL A 222 19.73 23.16 3.21
N SER A 223 20.13 24.18 2.43
CA SER A 223 20.90 25.33 2.93
C SER A 223 20.06 26.57 3.25
N ALA A 224 18.86 26.71 2.69
CA ALA A 224 17.93 27.78 3.03
C ALA A 224 16.46 27.39 2.77
N LEU A 225 15.55 27.96 3.55
CA LEU A 225 14.10 27.78 3.41
C LEU A 225 13.40 29.15 3.27
N PRO A 226 13.38 29.74 2.06
CA PRO A 226 12.64 30.98 1.82
C PRO A 226 11.16 30.81 2.21
N SER A 227 10.62 31.78 2.93
CA SER A 227 9.24 31.78 3.43
C SER A 227 8.23 32.30 2.39
N GLY A 228 8.68 33.15 1.46
CA GLY A 228 7.87 33.70 0.38
C GLY A 228 7.78 32.78 -0.85
N LEU A 229 6.74 32.98 -1.66
CA LEU A 229 6.67 32.38 -3.00
C LEU A 229 7.73 33.00 -3.90
N THR A 230 8.35 32.18 -4.75
CA THR A 230 9.34 32.63 -5.73
C THR A 230 8.81 32.35 -7.13
N LYS A 231 8.91 33.35 -8.02
CA LYS A 231 8.55 33.19 -9.43
C LYS A 231 9.62 32.35 -10.13
N ILE A 232 9.24 31.18 -10.63
CA ILE A 232 10.13 30.29 -11.38
C ILE A 232 10.07 30.58 -12.89
N PRO A 233 10.97 30.02 -13.73
CA PRO A 233 11.00 30.30 -15.18
C PRO A 233 9.71 30.00 -15.94
N THR A 234 8.83 29.14 -15.39
CA THR A 234 7.48 28.89 -15.91
C THR A 234 6.47 29.99 -15.53
N GLU A 235 6.96 31.10 -15.00
CA GLU A 235 6.21 32.24 -14.45
C GLU A 235 5.29 31.93 -13.26
N SER A 236 5.31 30.69 -12.76
CA SER A 236 4.51 30.25 -11.62
C SER A 236 5.14 30.70 -10.30
N GLU A 237 4.32 31.02 -9.31
CA GLU A 237 4.76 31.36 -7.96
C GLU A 237 4.71 30.12 -7.07
N VAL A 238 5.88 29.62 -6.67
CA VAL A 238 5.98 28.37 -5.89
C VAL A 238 6.86 28.54 -4.67
N ARG A 239 6.63 27.69 -3.66
CA ARG A 239 7.54 27.58 -2.52
C ARG A 239 8.79 26.83 -2.95
N VAL A 240 9.94 27.42 -2.71
CA VAL A 240 11.25 26.87 -3.05
C VAL A 240 12.07 26.58 -1.78
N LEU A 241 13.19 25.90 -1.98
CA LEU A 241 14.27 25.74 -1.00
C LEU A 241 15.60 25.84 -1.73
N GLU A 242 16.66 26.20 -1.00
CA GLU A 242 18.02 26.14 -1.55
C GLU A 242 18.68 24.83 -1.13
N VAL A 243 19.23 24.11 -2.11
CA VAL A 243 20.03 22.89 -1.88
C VAL A 243 21.49 23.20 -2.18
N LYS A 244 22.38 22.85 -1.25
CA LYS A 244 23.83 22.84 -1.46
C LYS A 244 24.27 21.41 -1.79
N PHE A 245 24.95 21.23 -2.91
CA PHE A 245 25.47 19.92 -3.32
C PHE A 245 26.92 19.74 -2.85
N ALA A 246 27.41 18.50 -2.94
CA ALA A 246 28.79 18.14 -2.57
C ALA A 246 29.86 18.91 -3.37
N ASP A 247 29.55 19.36 -4.59
CA ASP A 247 30.42 20.19 -5.44
C ASP A 247 30.47 21.67 -4.97
N GLY A 248 29.80 22.00 -3.86
CA GLY A 248 29.72 23.35 -3.29
C GLY A 248 28.73 24.27 -3.99
N LYS A 249 28.12 23.86 -5.11
CA LYS A 249 27.12 24.65 -5.83
C LYS A 249 25.81 24.68 -5.06
N LYS A 250 25.09 25.79 -5.19
CA LYS A 250 23.73 25.95 -4.66
C LYS A 250 22.72 26.03 -5.81
N ALA A 251 21.54 25.46 -5.61
CA ALA A 251 20.41 25.62 -6.52
C ALA A 251 19.13 25.91 -5.76
N VAL A 252 18.29 26.76 -6.33
CA VAL A 252 16.92 27.03 -5.84
C VAL A 252 15.97 26.05 -6.51
N ILE A 253 15.27 25.25 -5.72
CA ILE A 253 14.46 24.13 -6.21
C ILE A 253 13.06 24.20 -5.60
N PRO A 254 11.98 24.03 -6.39
CA PRO A 254 10.63 23.90 -5.86
C PRO A 254 10.55 22.76 -4.85
N ARG A 255 9.84 22.97 -3.73
CA ARG A 255 9.69 21.94 -2.69
C ARG A 255 9.04 20.65 -3.21
N THR A 256 8.22 20.76 -4.26
CA THR A 256 7.57 19.63 -4.95
C THR A 256 8.52 18.76 -5.77
N ASN A 257 9.77 19.20 -5.97
CA ASN A 257 10.75 18.54 -6.83
C ASN A 257 11.86 17.86 -6.05
N ILE A 258 11.67 17.70 -4.73
CA ILE A 258 12.60 17.00 -3.86
C ILE A 258 11.89 15.93 -3.03
N GLU A 259 12.63 14.92 -2.63
CA GLU A 259 12.26 13.99 -1.57
C GLU A 259 13.27 14.12 -0.42
N VAL A 260 12.78 14.07 0.83
CA VAL A 260 13.66 14.04 2.01
C VAL A 260 14.16 12.62 2.19
N ILE A 261 15.47 12.47 2.37
CA ILE A 261 16.09 11.19 2.65
C ILE A 261 16.04 10.99 4.17
N GLU A 262 15.12 10.15 4.65
CA GLU A 262 15.18 9.69 6.05
C GLU A 262 16.39 8.76 6.22
N GLY A 263 17.18 9.03 7.24
CA GLY A 263 18.54 8.50 7.40
C GLY A 263 18.65 6.97 7.36
N ALA A 264 19.82 6.54 6.90
CA ALA A 264 20.45 5.28 7.26
C ALA A 264 20.53 5.08 8.78
#